data_AF-A0A7Y6GJ23-F1
#
_entry.id   AF-A0A7Y6GJ23-F1
#
_cell.length_a   1.000
_cell.length_b   1.000
_cell.length_c   1.000
_cell.angle_alpha   90.00
_cell.angle_beta   90.00
_cell.angle_gamma   90.00
#
_symmetry.space_group_name_H-M   'P 1'
#
loop_
_entity.id
_entity.type
_entity.pdbx_description
1 polymer ?
#
loop_
_entity_poly.entity_id
_entity_poly.type
_entity_poly.pdbx_seq_one_letter_code
_entity_poly.pdbx_strand_id
1 'polypeptide(L)'
;MSQVLYSERSWNPLARTVELTEAGLRQGGRTTPLGELNLAAMAEAFLRGRWLGGGGAERPRERLANGPGVVPVTRVTGTAAPVRVRHAAEFADRLGELAVRQCGGPDQVAALAARARAEGVPLWMARRFAPGPAGPIAVCVDRRLVRVDVWGPHAPVVRIRAPHGFRLGSADPSQGLRLTVGDVTAQLALRKKLRKSRSSVEVRLPGQQWVLRRENAVSSWLLRDERRVALLTRPPRRPTLDPATVLLPLAPVRYESSDPLDAVMAHVCAVAFGLGDTTGRARFRAQRHPVHDGEPIAVDADWDRPWFSNLGSGSEDNEPGGSDGWGSDGGDGGDGGDSGGSDGGGGDGGGGGGD
;
A
#
# COMPACT_ATOMS: atom_id res chain seq x y z
N MET A 1 -30.55 17.27 1.15
CA MET A 1 -29.41 18.19 0.96
C MET A 1 -28.43 17.91 2.08
N SER A 2 -27.16 17.61 1.77
CA SER A 2 -26.13 17.38 2.80
C SER A 2 -25.69 18.70 3.42
N GLN A 3 -25.44 18.72 4.74
CA GLN A 3 -24.94 19.90 5.42
C GLN A 3 -23.50 20.22 4.96
N VAL A 4 -23.24 21.48 4.62
CA VAL A 4 -21.89 21.98 4.29
C VAL A 4 -21.15 22.27 5.60
N LEU A 5 -19.97 21.66 5.75
CA LEU A 5 -19.15 21.74 6.97
C LEU A 5 -17.91 22.60 6.78
N TYR A 6 -17.41 22.69 5.55
CA TYR A 6 -16.34 23.58 5.11
C TYR A 6 -16.55 23.90 3.63
N SER A 7 -16.33 25.15 3.21
CA SER A 7 -16.39 25.51 1.80
C SER A 7 -15.51 26.71 1.51
N GLU A 8 -14.82 26.68 0.37
CA GLU A 8 -14.04 27.80 -0.11
C GLU A 8 -14.80 28.58 -1.19
N ARG A 9 -14.80 29.91 -1.09
CA ARG A 9 -15.38 30.78 -2.11
C ARG A 9 -14.30 31.35 -3.01
N SER A 10 -14.53 31.31 -4.32
CA SER A 10 -13.65 31.92 -5.31
C SER A 10 -14.46 32.61 -6.39
N TRP A 11 -14.08 33.82 -6.75
CA TRP A 11 -14.61 34.54 -7.91
C TRP A 11 -14.02 34.03 -9.23
N ASN A 12 -12.91 33.28 -9.17
CA ASN A 12 -12.34 32.60 -10.33
C ASN A 12 -13.04 31.24 -10.53
N PRO A 13 -13.75 31.03 -11.67
CA PRO A 13 -14.46 29.79 -11.96
C PRO A 13 -13.53 28.58 -12.19
N LEU A 14 -12.24 28.81 -12.44
CA LEU A 14 -11.23 27.76 -12.59
C LEU A 14 -10.52 27.41 -11.28
N ALA A 15 -10.85 28.08 -10.18
CA ALA A 15 -10.24 27.79 -8.90
C ALA A 15 -10.63 26.38 -8.44
N ARG A 16 -9.64 25.57 -8.08
CA ARG A 16 -9.86 24.28 -7.42
C ARG A 16 -10.22 24.51 -5.97
N THR A 17 -11.48 24.87 -5.71
CA THR A 17 -12.01 25.05 -4.35
C THR A 17 -12.23 23.71 -3.67
N VAL A 18 -12.10 23.70 -2.35
CA VAL A 18 -12.44 22.56 -1.51
C VAL A 18 -13.77 22.79 -0.81
N GLU A 19 -14.58 21.74 -0.75
CA GLU A 19 -15.84 21.71 -0.02
C GLU A 19 -15.98 20.37 0.70
N LEU A 20 -16.29 20.42 1.98
CA LEU A 20 -16.59 19.25 2.81
C LEU A 20 -18.07 19.27 3.17
N THR A 21 -18.74 18.16 2.93
CA THR A 21 -20.13 17.94 3.33
C THR A 21 -20.25 16.60 4.04
N GLU A 22 -21.42 16.33 4.61
CA GLU A 22 -21.73 15.00 5.16
C GLU A 22 -21.78 13.88 4.11
N ALA A 23 -21.86 14.22 2.81
CA ALA A 23 -21.86 13.22 1.74
C ALA A 23 -20.46 12.90 1.23
N GLY A 24 -19.52 13.85 1.31
CA GLY A 24 -18.18 13.67 0.77
C GLY A 24 -17.34 14.94 0.75
N LEU A 25 -16.13 14.76 0.24
CA LEU A 25 -15.13 15.79 0.01
C LEU A 25 -15.05 16.12 -1.48
N ARG A 26 -15.34 17.37 -1.84
CA ARG A 26 -15.19 17.88 -3.19
C ARG A 26 -13.91 18.69 -3.29
N GLN A 27 -13.08 18.39 -4.29
CA GLN A 27 -11.84 19.11 -4.61
C GLN A 27 -11.83 19.43 -6.10
N GLY A 28 -12.01 20.72 -6.43
CA GLY A 28 -12.20 21.13 -7.82
C GLY A 28 -13.40 20.44 -8.46
N GLY A 29 -13.17 19.71 -9.55
CA GLY A 29 -14.21 18.98 -10.29
C GLY A 29 -14.48 17.55 -9.80
N ARG A 30 -13.80 17.09 -8.75
CA ARG A 30 -13.92 15.72 -8.24
C ARG A 30 -14.59 15.68 -6.87
N THR A 31 -15.48 14.72 -6.66
CA THR A 31 -16.08 14.42 -5.36
C THR A 31 -15.70 13.02 -4.92
N THR A 32 -15.13 12.91 -3.73
CA THR A 32 -14.80 11.64 -3.07
C THR A 32 -15.84 11.38 -1.97
N PRO A 33 -16.67 10.33 -2.08
CA PRO A 33 -17.63 9.95 -1.04
C PRO A 33 -16.94 9.69 0.31
N LEU A 34 -17.62 9.97 1.41
CA LEU A 34 -17.06 9.70 2.74
C LEU A 34 -16.70 8.22 2.96
N GLY A 35 -17.44 7.29 2.34
CA GLY A 35 -17.15 5.85 2.40
C GLY A 35 -15.84 5.44 1.72
N GLU A 36 -15.27 6.29 0.85
CA GLU A 36 -13.94 6.07 0.28
C GLU A 36 -12.81 6.62 1.16
N LEU A 37 -13.15 7.41 2.19
CA LEU A 37 -12.19 7.97 3.14
C LEU A 37 -12.00 7.02 4.33
N ASN A 38 -10.76 6.91 4.81
CA ASN A 38 -10.46 6.18 6.04
C ASN A 38 -10.75 7.06 7.26
N LEU A 39 -12.05 7.28 7.53
CA LEU A 39 -12.51 8.12 8.63
C LEU A 39 -12.01 7.60 9.99
N ALA A 40 -11.97 6.28 10.18
CA ALA A 40 -11.48 5.68 11.43
C ALA A 40 -10.04 6.08 11.75
N ALA A 41 -9.15 6.05 10.74
CA ALA A 41 -7.76 6.45 10.92
C ALA A 41 -7.61 7.95 11.19
N MET A 42 -8.37 8.79 10.48
CA MET A 42 -8.31 10.25 10.69
C MET A 42 -8.92 10.66 12.04
N ALA A 43 -10.04 10.05 12.44
CA ALA A 43 -10.67 10.28 13.74
C ALA A 43 -9.75 9.89 14.90
N GLU A 44 -9.06 8.75 14.79
CA GLU A 44 -8.13 8.28 15.82
C GLU A 44 -6.94 9.24 16.00
N ALA A 45 -6.32 9.68 14.90
CA ALA A 45 -5.26 10.67 14.96
C ALA A 45 -5.76 12.02 15.52
N PHE A 46 -6.94 12.47 15.07
CA PHE A 46 -7.57 13.71 15.51
C PHE A 46 -7.80 13.73 17.02
N LEU A 47 -8.35 12.65 17.60
CA LEU A 47 -8.59 12.54 19.04
C LEU A 47 -7.29 12.53 19.86
N ARG A 48 -6.16 12.15 19.26
CA ARG A 48 -4.82 12.26 19.87
C ARG A 48 -4.17 13.65 19.70
N GLY A 49 -4.88 14.64 19.16
CA GLY A 49 -4.35 15.97 18.85
C GLY A 49 -3.34 15.95 17.70
N ARG A 50 -3.43 14.96 16.81
CA ARG A 50 -2.53 14.75 15.67
C ARG A 50 -3.33 14.81 14.36
N TRP A 51 -2.61 14.95 13.25
CA TRP A 51 -3.16 14.75 11.92
C TRP A 51 -2.30 13.78 11.12
N LEU A 52 -2.98 12.83 10.49
CA LEU A 52 -2.40 11.75 9.71
C LEU A 52 -1.98 12.23 8.31
N GLY A 53 -0.76 11.90 7.92
CA GLY A 53 -0.18 12.17 6.62
C GLY A 53 0.21 10.90 5.85
N GLY A 54 1.02 11.07 4.81
CA GLY A 54 1.52 9.97 3.99
C GLY A 54 2.24 8.89 4.80
N GLY A 55 1.93 7.62 4.51
CA GLY A 55 2.63 6.45 5.07
C GLY A 55 2.59 6.33 6.59
N GLY A 56 1.53 6.86 7.21
CA GLY A 56 1.35 6.82 8.66
C GLY A 56 2.11 7.92 9.41
N ALA A 57 2.77 8.85 8.73
CA ALA A 57 3.41 9.98 9.39
C ALA A 57 2.36 10.86 10.09
N GLU A 58 2.71 11.47 11.22
CA GLU A 58 1.77 12.30 11.99
C GLU A 58 2.40 13.61 12.43
N ARG A 59 1.60 14.69 12.36
CA ARG A 59 1.97 16.01 12.91
C ARG A 59 1.01 16.42 14.01
N PRO A 60 1.47 17.13 15.07
CA PRO A 60 0.56 17.82 15.98
C PRO A 60 -0.38 18.73 15.22
N ARG A 61 -1.67 18.70 15.55
CA ARG A 61 -2.71 19.49 14.89
C ARG A 61 -2.45 21.00 15.00
N GLU A 62 -1.87 21.44 16.12
CA GLU A 62 -1.46 22.82 16.36
C GLU A 62 -0.39 23.35 15.41
N ARG A 63 0.33 22.45 14.70
CA ARG A 63 1.32 22.84 13.68
C ARG A 63 0.70 23.06 12.29
N LEU A 64 -0.60 22.80 12.12
CA LEU A 64 -1.29 23.12 10.88
C LEU A 64 -1.46 24.63 10.76
N ALA A 65 -1.31 25.15 9.55
CA ALA A 65 -1.44 26.58 9.31
C ALA A 65 -2.87 27.06 9.57
N ASN A 66 -3.03 28.19 10.27
CA ASN A 66 -4.31 28.91 10.39
C ASN A 66 -4.75 29.59 9.08
N GLY A 67 -3.99 29.41 8.00
CA GLY A 67 -4.25 29.94 6.67
C GLY A 67 -4.01 28.87 5.59
N PRO A 68 -3.59 29.28 4.37
CA PRO A 68 -3.42 28.34 3.27
C PRO A 68 -2.39 27.27 3.59
N GLY A 69 -2.72 26.02 3.25
CA GLY A 69 -1.85 24.88 3.55
C GLY A 69 -2.30 23.59 2.88
N VAL A 70 -1.58 22.52 3.18
CA VAL A 70 -1.88 21.16 2.71
C VAL A 70 -2.34 20.33 3.90
N VAL A 71 -3.50 19.68 3.76
CA VAL A 71 -4.03 18.71 4.70
C VAL A 71 -4.15 17.37 3.98
N PRO A 72 -3.31 16.36 4.32
CA PRO A 72 -3.45 15.04 3.75
C PRO A 72 -4.77 14.40 4.14
N VAL A 73 -5.43 13.74 3.19
CA VAL A 73 -6.66 12.97 3.42
C VAL A 73 -6.38 11.51 3.05
N THR A 74 -6.69 10.60 3.98
CA THR A 74 -6.42 9.17 3.80
C THR A 74 -7.65 8.46 3.26
N ARG A 75 -7.49 7.69 2.19
CA ARG A 75 -8.52 6.82 1.59
C ARG A 75 -8.55 5.45 2.28
N VAL A 76 -9.64 4.70 2.16
CA VAL A 76 -9.79 3.32 2.70
C VAL A 76 -8.75 2.33 2.16
N THR A 77 -8.12 2.68 1.05
CA THR A 77 -6.99 1.98 0.42
C THR A 77 -5.66 2.17 1.14
N GLY A 78 -5.60 3.06 2.13
CA GLY A 78 -4.36 3.51 2.77
C GLY A 78 -3.57 4.53 1.95
N THR A 79 -4.11 4.97 0.81
CA THR A 79 -3.54 6.09 0.04
C THR A 79 -3.75 7.39 0.80
N ALA A 80 -2.73 8.25 0.88
CA ALA A 80 -2.86 9.62 1.35
C ALA A 80 -2.78 10.61 0.18
N ALA A 81 -3.80 11.45 0.01
CA ALA A 81 -3.86 12.48 -1.01
C ALA A 81 -3.72 13.87 -0.38
N PRO A 82 -2.80 14.73 -0.85
CA PRO A 82 -2.67 16.09 -0.33
C PRO A 82 -3.82 16.98 -0.81
N VAL A 83 -4.56 17.56 0.14
CA VAL A 83 -5.64 18.52 -0.16
C VAL A 83 -5.15 19.92 0.16
N ARG A 84 -5.00 20.74 -0.88
CA ARG A 84 -4.66 22.17 -0.73
C ARG A 84 -5.92 22.93 -0.34
N VAL A 85 -5.86 23.61 0.80
CA VAL A 85 -6.98 24.35 1.38
C VAL A 85 -6.54 25.75 1.79
N ARG A 86 -7.49 26.68 1.86
CA ARG A 86 -7.26 28.07 2.29
C ARG A 86 -7.16 28.23 3.80
N HIS A 87 -7.77 27.32 4.57
CA HIS A 87 -7.72 27.33 6.03
C HIS A 87 -7.42 25.90 6.51
N ALA A 88 -6.14 25.55 6.61
CA ALA A 88 -5.71 24.17 6.87
C ALA A 88 -6.14 23.65 8.25
N ALA A 89 -5.95 24.44 9.30
CA ALA A 89 -6.38 24.08 10.65
C ALA A 89 -7.91 23.87 10.72
N GLU A 90 -8.69 24.82 10.19
CA GLU A 90 -10.16 24.72 10.19
C GLU A 90 -10.66 23.49 9.40
N PHE A 91 -10.11 23.26 8.21
CA PHE A 91 -10.49 22.11 7.40
C PHE A 91 -10.20 20.78 8.11
N ALA A 92 -9.01 20.64 8.70
CA ALA A 92 -8.63 19.45 9.46
C ALA A 92 -9.55 19.24 10.68
N ASP A 93 -9.91 20.31 11.37
CA ASP A 93 -10.82 20.27 12.52
C ASP A 93 -12.21 19.79 12.11
N ARG A 94 -12.79 20.38 11.06
CA ARG A 94 -14.12 20.00 10.56
C ARG A 94 -14.15 18.56 10.04
N LEU A 95 -13.11 18.12 9.35
CA LEU A 95 -13.00 16.74 8.87
C LEU A 95 -12.79 15.76 10.03
N GLY A 96 -11.99 16.10 11.04
CA GLY A 96 -11.78 15.29 12.24
C GLY A 96 -13.07 15.11 13.05
N GLU A 97 -13.78 16.21 13.32
CA GLU A 97 -15.09 16.19 13.99
C GLU A 97 -16.11 15.33 13.23
N LEU A 98 -16.17 15.49 11.90
CA LEU A 98 -17.02 14.68 11.05
C LEU A 98 -16.63 13.19 11.13
N ALA A 99 -15.34 12.87 11.03
CA ALA A 99 -14.85 11.50 11.08
C ALA A 99 -15.23 10.82 12.40
N VAL A 100 -15.07 11.51 13.54
CA VAL A 100 -15.49 11.00 14.85
C VAL A 100 -16.99 10.71 14.88
N ARG A 101 -17.84 11.63 14.39
CA ARG A 101 -19.30 11.41 14.34
C ARG A 101 -19.68 10.23 13.46
N GLN A 102 -19.11 10.14 12.26
CA GLN A 102 -19.39 9.06 11.31
C GLN A 102 -18.88 7.70 11.77
N CYS A 103 -17.84 7.68 12.61
CA CYS A 103 -17.39 6.47 13.27
C CYS A 103 -18.24 6.07 14.49
N GLY A 104 -19.27 6.84 14.87
CA GLY A 104 -20.13 6.53 16.03
C GLY A 104 -19.65 7.13 17.35
N GLY A 105 -18.76 8.12 17.31
CA GLY A 105 -18.27 8.84 18.48
C GLY A 105 -16.90 8.36 19.00
N PRO A 106 -16.36 9.04 20.04
CA PRO A 106 -15.00 8.80 20.53
C PRO A 106 -14.80 7.38 21.09
N ASP A 107 -15.79 6.81 21.75
CA ASP A 107 -15.70 5.46 22.32
C ASP A 107 -15.56 4.39 21.23
N GLN A 108 -16.31 4.52 20.14
CA GLN A 108 -16.21 3.61 19.00
C GLN A 108 -14.85 3.75 18.30
N VAL A 109 -14.32 4.97 18.18
CA VAL A 109 -12.96 5.19 17.67
C VAL A 109 -11.91 4.57 18.59
N ALA A 110 -12.07 4.69 19.91
CA ALA A 110 -11.18 4.05 20.89
C ALA A 110 -11.21 2.52 20.80
N ALA A 111 -12.39 1.91 20.57
CA ALA A 111 -12.52 0.48 20.34
C ALA A 111 -11.83 0.03 19.05
N LEU A 112 -11.98 0.79 17.96
CA LEU A 112 -11.25 0.55 16.70
C LEU A 112 -9.73 0.66 16.91
N ALA A 113 -9.27 1.66 17.66
CA ALA A 113 -7.87 1.85 17.99
C ALA A 113 -7.32 0.71 18.86
N ALA A 114 -8.10 0.22 19.83
CA ALA A 114 -7.73 -0.92 20.66
C ALA A 114 -7.58 -2.20 19.82
N ARG A 115 -8.52 -2.44 18.90
CA ARG A 115 -8.44 -3.55 17.94
C ARG A 115 -7.19 -3.44 17.06
N ALA A 116 -6.91 -2.27 16.50
CA ALA A 116 -5.72 -2.03 15.68
C ALA A 116 -4.41 -2.30 16.45
N ARG A 117 -4.35 -1.90 17.73
CA ARG A 117 -3.22 -2.21 18.62
C ARG A 117 -3.08 -3.70 18.87
N ALA A 118 -4.19 -4.41 19.14
CA ALA A 118 -4.17 -5.86 19.34
C ALA A 118 -3.73 -6.63 18.07
N GLU A 119 -4.11 -6.14 16.89
CA GLU A 119 -3.67 -6.67 15.59
C GLU A 119 -2.18 -6.34 15.30
N GLY A 120 -1.63 -5.29 15.94
CA GLY A 120 -0.33 -4.73 15.59
C GLY A 120 -0.32 -4.12 14.19
N VAL A 121 -1.46 -3.58 13.74
CA VAL A 121 -1.62 -2.99 12.41
C VAL A 121 -2.35 -1.66 12.55
N PRO A 122 -1.76 -0.53 12.11
CA PRO A 122 -2.39 0.78 12.27
C PRO A 122 -3.68 0.90 11.44
N LEU A 123 -4.59 1.78 11.87
CA LEU A 123 -5.90 1.95 11.21
C LEU A 123 -5.80 2.49 9.79
N TRP A 124 -4.74 3.25 9.48
CA TRP A 124 -4.57 3.84 8.16
C TRP A 124 -4.30 2.79 7.06
N MET A 125 -3.75 1.62 7.44
CA MET A 125 -3.50 0.54 6.48
C MET A 125 -4.80 -0.20 6.12
N ALA A 126 -5.00 -0.40 4.82
CA ALA A 126 -6.13 -1.13 4.29
C ALA A 126 -6.11 -2.61 4.71
N ARG A 127 -7.20 -3.06 5.34
CA ARG A 127 -7.47 -4.46 5.66
C ARG A 127 -8.27 -5.09 4.53
N ARG A 128 -7.70 -6.10 3.87
CA ARG A 128 -8.41 -6.93 2.89
C ARG A 128 -8.65 -8.30 3.48
N PHE A 129 -9.78 -8.92 3.14
CA PHE A 129 -10.16 -10.21 3.70
C PHE A 129 -10.32 -11.25 2.59
N ALA A 130 -9.91 -12.48 2.88
CA ALA A 130 -10.16 -13.66 2.06
C ALA A 130 -10.72 -14.78 2.94
N PRO A 131 -11.56 -15.69 2.39
CA PRO A 131 -11.94 -16.88 3.12
C PRO A 131 -10.72 -17.79 3.37
N GLY A 132 -10.66 -18.41 4.53
CA GLY A 132 -9.66 -19.41 4.91
C GLY A 132 -10.32 -20.63 5.55
N PRO A 133 -9.60 -21.75 5.70
CA PRO A 133 -10.15 -23.01 6.21
C PRO A 133 -10.67 -22.90 7.65
N ALA A 134 -10.11 -22.00 8.46
CA ALA A 134 -10.50 -21.75 9.85
C ALA A 134 -11.28 -20.44 10.06
N GLY A 135 -11.64 -19.75 8.97
CA GLY A 135 -12.30 -18.44 9.01
C GLY A 135 -11.57 -17.38 8.18
N PRO A 136 -12.01 -16.10 8.25
CA PRO A 136 -11.46 -15.03 7.43
C PRO A 136 -9.98 -14.77 7.71
N ILE A 137 -9.20 -14.63 6.65
CA ILE A 137 -7.79 -14.23 6.67
C ILE A 137 -7.72 -12.75 6.31
N ALA A 138 -7.14 -11.96 7.21
CA ALA A 138 -6.90 -10.54 7.02
C ALA A 138 -5.50 -10.32 6.44
N VAL A 139 -5.40 -9.39 5.49
CA VAL A 139 -4.17 -9.05 4.77
C VAL A 139 -4.02 -7.54 4.70
N CYS A 140 -2.92 -7.03 5.23
CA CYS A 140 -2.51 -5.63 5.15
C CYS A 140 -1.14 -5.54 4.47
N VAL A 141 -1.00 -4.60 3.52
CA VAL A 141 0.23 -4.44 2.74
C VAL A 141 0.48 -2.96 2.51
N ASP A 142 1.72 -2.53 2.76
CA ASP A 142 2.28 -1.30 2.21
C ASP A 142 3.59 -1.62 1.50
N ARG A 143 3.62 -1.43 0.18
CA ARG A 143 4.77 -1.81 -0.64
C ARG A 143 5.93 -0.82 -0.56
N ARG A 144 5.66 0.41 -0.14
CA ARG A 144 6.65 1.48 0.00
C ARG A 144 7.37 1.40 1.36
N LEU A 145 6.68 0.95 2.41
CA LEU A 145 7.25 0.62 3.73
C LEU A 145 7.78 -0.82 3.82
N VAL A 146 7.64 -1.61 2.75
CA VAL A 146 7.98 -3.04 2.73
C VAL A 146 7.31 -3.78 3.90
N ARG A 147 6.02 -3.50 4.11
CA ARG A 147 5.22 -4.01 5.22
C ARG A 147 4.16 -4.96 4.71
N VAL A 148 4.14 -6.17 5.26
CA VAL A 148 3.04 -7.14 5.09
C VAL A 148 2.66 -7.67 6.45
N ASP A 149 1.37 -7.72 6.73
CA ASP A 149 0.80 -8.35 7.91
C ASP A 149 -0.36 -9.24 7.46
N VAL A 150 -0.27 -10.54 7.78
CA VAL A 150 -1.33 -11.51 7.48
C VAL A 150 -1.65 -12.31 8.72
N TRP A 151 -2.93 -12.42 9.05
CA TRP A 151 -3.40 -13.16 10.21
C TRP A 151 -4.78 -13.77 9.96
N GLY A 152 -5.12 -14.79 10.74
CA GLY A 152 -6.41 -15.43 10.74
C GLY A 152 -6.59 -16.26 12.01
N PRO A 153 -7.79 -16.82 12.24
CA PRO A 153 -8.06 -17.66 13.41
C PRO A 153 -7.09 -18.84 13.48
N HIS A 154 -6.64 -19.17 14.69
CA HIS A 154 -5.81 -20.34 15.00
C HIS A 154 -4.43 -20.41 14.28
N ALA A 155 -3.97 -19.31 13.70
CA ALA A 155 -2.62 -19.18 13.14
C ALA A 155 -1.86 -18.01 13.79
N PRO A 156 -0.54 -18.14 14.02
CA PRO A 156 0.27 -16.98 14.38
C PRO A 156 0.27 -15.95 13.24
N VAL A 157 0.35 -14.66 13.59
CA VAL A 157 0.51 -13.59 12.60
C VAL A 157 1.81 -13.77 11.84
N VAL A 158 1.77 -13.52 10.54
CA VAL A 158 2.97 -13.56 9.71
C VAL A 158 3.23 -12.18 9.15
N ARG A 159 4.47 -11.73 9.34
CA ARG A 159 4.89 -10.37 9.01
C ARG A 159 6.09 -10.39 8.09
N ILE A 160 6.09 -9.48 7.13
CA ILE A 160 7.30 -9.08 6.40
C ILE A 160 7.58 -7.62 6.70
N ARG A 161 8.85 -7.33 6.97
CA ARG A 161 9.41 -5.99 7.18
C ARG A 161 10.74 -5.87 6.43
N ALA A 162 11.21 -4.65 6.21
CA ALA A 162 12.60 -4.38 5.79
C ALA A 162 13.31 -3.44 6.79
N PRO A 163 13.67 -3.92 7.99
CA PRO A 163 14.22 -3.05 9.04
C PRO A 163 15.51 -2.32 8.63
N HIS A 164 16.29 -2.88 7.70
CA HIS A 164 17.53 -2.27 7.21
C HIS A 164 17.40 -1.75 5.77
N GLY A 165 16.18 -1.53 5.30
CA GLY A 165 15.86 -1.20 3.92
C GLY A 165 15.87 -2.41 2.98
N PHE A 166 15.36 -2.22 1.77
CA PHE A 166 15.23 -3.26 0.76
C PHE A 166 15.80 -2.76 -0.58
N ARG A 167 16.65 -3.54 -1.24
CA ARG A 167 17.27 -3.15 -2.51
C ARG A 167 16.78 -4.06 -3.64
N LEU A 168 16.05 -3.47 -4.58
CA LEU A 168 15.69 -4.16 -5.82
C LEU A 168 16.95 -4.36 -6.68
N GLY A 169 17.10 -5.52 -7.31
CA GLY A 169 18.24 -5.81 -8.19
C GLY A 169 19.52 -6.27 -7.49
N SER A 170 19.47 -6.49 -6.17
CA SER A 170 20.50 -7.18 -5.40
C SER A 170 20.79 -8.59 -5.96
N ALA A 171 22.04 -9.07 -5.83
CA ALA A 171 22.41 -10.45 -6.13
C ALA A 171 21.67 -11.47 -5.23
N ASP A 172 21.29 -11.05 -4.02
CA ASP A 172 20.34 -11.74 -3.14
C ASP A 172 19.00 -10.99 -3.14
N PRO A 173 17.98 -11.48 -3.87
CA PRO A 173 16.68 -10.81 -3.98
C PRO A 173 15.87 -10.78 -2.67
N SER A 174 16.27 -11.55 -1.65
CA SER A 174 15.69 -11.53 -0.30
C SER A 174 16.40 -10.56 0.64
N GLN A 175 17.56 -10.03 0.26
CA GLN A 175 18.39 -9.21 1.15
C GLN A 175 17.62 -8.00 1.70
N GLY A 176 17.63 -7.87 3.03
CA GLY A 176 16.95 -6.82 3.76
C GLY A 176 15.51 -7.14 4.17
N LEU A 177 14.89 -8.18 3.60
CA LEU A 177 13.57 -8.65 4.02
C LEU A 177 13.69 -9.53 5.27
N ARG A 178 12.85 -9.26 6.26
CA ARG A 178 12.69 -10.08 7.46
C ARG A 178 11.27 -10.63 7.50
N LEU A 179 11.14 -11.96 7.48
CA LEU A 179 9.86 -12.66 7.66
C LEU A 179 9.80 -13.21 9.09
N THR A 180 8.70 -12.93 9.80
CA THR A 180 8.43 -13.53 11.13
C THR A 180 7.10 -14.26 11.14
N VAL A 181 7.04 -15.38 11.86
CA VAL A 181 5.84 -16.17 12.12
C VAL A 181 5.63 -16.18 13.63
N GLY A 182 4.65 -15.42 14.11
CA GLY A 182 4.59 -15.01 15.51
C GLY A 182 5.87 -14.28 15.88
N ASP A 183 6.54 -14.77 16.91
CA ASP A 183 7.82 -14.22 17.40
C ASP A 183 9.06 -14.87 16.76
N VAL A 184 8.88 -15.89 15.91
CA VAL A 184 9.98 -16.63 15.29
C VAL A 184 10.38 -15.99 13.97
N THR A 185 11.65 -15.65 13.81
CA THR A 185 12.19 -15.19 12.52
C THR A 185 12.45 -16.38 11.61
N ALA A 186 11.84 -16.39 10.43
CA ALA A 186 12.04 -17.44 9.43
C ALA A 186 13.21 -17.10 8.51
N GLN A 187 13.90 -18.11 8.01
CA GLN A 187 14.84 -17.95 6.90
C GLN A 187 14.03 -17.75 5.62
N LEU A 188 14.31 -16.68 4.88
CA LEU A 188 13.67 -16.37 3.61
C LEU A 188 14.72 -16.38 2.50
N ALA A 189 14.47 -17.12 1.42
CA ALA A 189 15.34 -17.14 0.26
C ALA A 189 14.53 -17.00 -1.04
N LEU A 190 14.90 -16.01 -1.85
CA LEU A 190 14.31 -15.80 -3.17
C LEU A 190 15.29 -16.22 -4.26
N ARG A 191 14.84 -17.13 -5.14
CA ARG A 191 15.65 -17.63 -6.25
C ARG A 191 14.97 -17.31 -7.57
N LYS A 192 15.52 -16.35 -8.32
CA LYS A 192 15.13 -16.11 -9.71
C LYS A 192 16.13 -16.77 -10.65
N LYS A 193 15.63 -17.54 -11.62
CA LYS A 193 16.44 -18.20 -12.66
C LYS A 193 15.89 -17.87 -14.04
N LEU A 194 16.76 -17.87 -15.06
CA LEU A 194 16.36 -17.70 -16.46
C LEU A 194 15.31 -18.73 -16.87
N ARG A 195 15.54 -20.00 -16.53
CA ARG A 195 14.51 -21.04 -16.60
C ARG A 195 13.46 -20.79 -15.50
N LYS A 196 12.35 -20.16 -15.86
CA LYS A 196 11.26 -19.76 -14.95
C LYS A 196 10.77 -20.89 -14.04
N SER A 197 10.70 -22.12 -14.53
CA SER A 197 10.28 -23.31 -13.74
C SER A 197 11.24 -23.70 -12.61
N ARG A 198 12.49 -23.19 -12.61
CA ARG A 198 13.47 -23.37 -11.53
C ARG A 198 13.51 -22.19 -10.56
N SER A 199 12.67 -21.17 -10.75
CA SER A 199 12.55 -20.06 -9.80
C SER A 199 11.67 -20.46 -8.63
N SER A 200 12.02 -20.02 -7.42
CA SER A 200 11.30 -20.36 -6.20
C SER A 200 11.40 -19.27 -5.15
N VAL A 201 10.48 -19.31 -4.20
CA VAL A 201 10.63 -18.62 -2.90
C VAL A 201 10.58 -19.69 -1.83
N GLU A 202 11.51 -19.65 -0.88
CA GLU A 202 11.60 -20.62 0.22
C GLU A 202 11.50 -19.87 1.55
N VAL A 203 10.64 -20.37 2.43
CA VAL A 203 10.49 -19.91 3.81
C VAL A 203 10.75 -21.10 4.71
N ARG A 204 11.71 -21.00 5.62
CA ARG A 204 12.08 -22.09 6.52
C ARG A 204 11.99 -21.66 7.98
N LEU A 205 11.24 -22.44 8.75
CA LEU A 205 11.21 -22.45 10.20
C LEU A 205 11.89 -23.74 10.70
N PRO A 206 12.25 -23.82 12.00
CA PRO A 206 12.64 -25.09 12.59
C PRO A 206 11.57 -26.17 12.35
N GLY A 207 11.95 -27.24 11.62
CA GLY A 207 11.09 -28.38 11.34
C GLY A 207 10.00 -28.19 10.28
N GLN A 208 9.91 -27.02 9.63
CA GLN A 208 8.90 -26.76 8.58
C GLN A 208 9.49 -25.93 7.44
N GLN A 209 9.17 -26.30 6.20
CA GLN A 209 9.62 -25.57 5.02
C GLN A 209 8.47 -25.35 4.04
N TRP A 210 8.25 -24.09 3.67
CA TRP A 210 7.37 -23.71 2.57
C TRP A 210 8.16 -23.34 1.33
N VAL A 211 7.72 -23.82 0.17
CA VAL A 211 8.32 -23.49 -1.13
C VAL A 211 7.24 -23.06 -2.11
N LEU A 212 7.33 -21.84 -2.60
CA LEU A 212 6.52 -21.35 -3.72
C LEU A 212 7.21 -21.72 -5.04
N ARG A 213 6.56 -22.54 -5.87
CA ARG A 213 7.06 -22.97 -7.19
C ARG A 213 6.05 -22.63 -8.28
N ARG A 214 6.57 -22.26 -9.44
CA ARG A 214 5.75 -21.99 -10.63
C ARG A 214 4.99 -23.25 -11.04
N GLU A 215 3.69 -23.10 -11.28
CA GLU A 215 2.87 -24.09 -11.98
C GLU A 215 2.79 -23.72 -13.46
N ASN A 216 2.24 -22.54 -13.76
CA ASN A 216 2.12 -22.02 -15.12
C ASN A 216 2.45 -20.52 -15.17
N ALA A 217 2.08 -19.83 -16.26
CA ALA A 217 2.41 -18.42 -16.46
C ALA A 217 1.81 -17.49 -15.39
N VAL A 218 0.66 -17.87 -14.83
CA VAL A 218 -0.12 -17.02 -13.92
C VAL A 218 -0.31 -17.60 -12.52
N SER A 219 0.07 -18.87 -12.29
CA SER A 219 -0.13 -19.53 -10.99
C SER A 219 1.13 -20.19 -10.44
N SER A 220 1.12 -20.41 -9.13
CA SER A 220 2.20 -21.08 -8.39
C SER A 220 1.64 -21.94 -7.28
N TRP A 221 2.23 -23.12 -7.11
CA TRP A 221 1.98 -23.98 -5.97
C TRP A 221 2.79 -23.49 -4.77
N LEU A 222 2.13 -23.38 -3.63
CA LEU A 222 2.78 -23.39 -2.33
C LEU A 222 2.85 -24.86 -1.87
N LEU A 223 4.05 -25.31 -1.56
CA LEU A 223 4.31 -26.63 -1.00
C LEU A 223 4.79 -26.47 0.45
N ARG A 224 4.34 -27.32 1.36
CA ARG A 224 4.93 -27.52 2.68
C ARG A 224 5.58 -28.89 2.71
N ASP A 225 6.89 -28.95 2.94
CA ASP A 225 7.68 -30.19 2.99
C ASP A 225 7.38 -31.10 1.76
N GLU A 226 7.46 -30.50 0.57
CA GLU A 226 7.15 -31.09 -0.75
C GLU A 226 5.68 -31.51 -1.00
N ARG A 227 4.77 -31.33 -0.04
CA ARG A 227 3.33 -31.54 -0.24
C ARG A 227 2.65 -30.25 -0.69
N ARG A 228 1.78 -30.32 -1.70
CA ARG A 228 0.98 -29.16 -2.14
C ARG A 228 -0.02 -28.77 -1.05
N VAL A 229 0.00 -27.49 -0.65
CA VAL A 229 -0.92 -26.96 0.37
C VAL A 229 -1.84 -25.86 -0.16
N ALA A 230 -1.43 -25.15 -1.21
CA ALA A 230 -2.28 -24.17 -1.88
C ALA A 230 -1.84 -23.87 -3.32
N LEU A 231 -2.80 -23.59 -4.21
CA LEU A 231 -2.56 -23.01 -5.53
C LEU A 231 -2.89 -21.52 -5.50
N LEU A 232 -1.90 -20.68 -5.79
CA LEU A 232 -2.01 -19.22 -5.80
C LEU A 232 -2.09 -18.75 -7.25
N THR A 233 -3.08 -17.93 -7.57
CA THR A 233 -3.29 -17.43 -8.94
C THR A 233 -3.20 -15.91 -8.98
N ARG A 234 -2.52 -15.37 -9.99
CA ARG A 234 -2.48 -13.94 -10.25
C ARG A 234 -3.90 -13.41 -10.54
N PRO A 235 -4.37 -12.35 -9.87
CA PRO A 235 -5.59 -11.64 -10.26
C PRO A 235 -5.54 -11.21 -11.74
N PRO A 236 -6.70 -11.11 -12.41
CA PRO A 236 -6.76 -10.51 -13.74
C PRO A 236 -6.25 -9.06 -13.69
N ARG A 237 -5.57 -8.61 -14.76
CA ARG A 237 -5.00 -7.25 -14.83
C ARG A 237 -6.05 -6.13 -14.70
N ARG A 238 -7.28 -6.41 -15.10
CA ARG A 238 -8.43 -5.51 -14.99
C ARG A 238 -9.58 -6.31 -14.39
N PRO A 239 -9.65 -6.42 -13.05
CA PRO A 239 -10.78 -7.08 -12.42
C PRO A 239 -12.05 -6.25 -12.67
N THR A 240 -13.15 -6.92 -13.00
CA THR A 240 -14.47 -6.28 -12.94
C THR A 240 -14.83 -6.12 -11.47
N LEU A 241 -14.96 -4.88 -11.02
CA LEU A 241 -15.33 -4.54 -9.65
C LEU A 241 -16.76 -4.01 -9.63
N ASP A 242 -17.48 -4.29 -8.55
CA ASP A 242 -18.69 -3.54 -8.23
C ASP A 242 -18.33 -2.05 -8.11
N PRO A 243 -19.13 -1.12 -8.66
CA PRO A 243 -18.91 0.32 -8.52
C PRO A 243 -18.62 0.80 -7.09
N ALA A 244 -19.15 0.14 -6.06
CA ALA A 244 -18.89 0.49 -4.66
C ALA A 244 -17.56 -0.07 -4.10
N THR A 245 -16.87 -0.94 -4.84
CA THR A 245 -15.63 -1.60 -4.38
C THR A 245 -14.40 -0.74 -4.69
N VAL A 246 -13.83 -0.15 -3.64
CA VAL A 246 -12.61 0.67 -3.76
C VAL A 246 -11.34 -0.18 -3.81
N LEU A 247 -11.30 -1.29 -3.05
CA LEU A 247 -10.11 -2.13 -2.90
C LEU A 247 -9.99 -3.19 -4.00
N LEU A 248 -8.79 -3.34 -4.55
CA LEU A 248 -8.45 -4.43 -5.46
C LEU A 248 -8.48 -5.79 -4.74
N PRO A 249 -8.97 -6.84 -5.41
CA PRO A 249 -9.10 -8.17 -4.84
C PRO A 249 -7.72 -8.76 -4.48
N LEU A 250 -7.72 -9.65 -3.48
CA LEU A 250 -6.57 -10.49 -3.19
C LEU A 250 -6.39 -11.55 -4.30
N ALA A 251 -5.19 -12.12 -4.39
CA ALA A 251 -4.95 -13.26 -5.26
C ALA A 251 -5.89 -14.41 -4.88
N PRO A 252 -6.57 -15.05 -5.86
CA PRO A 252 -7.29 -16.27 -5.60
C PRO A 252 -6.36 -17.36 -5.06
N VAL A 253 -6.76 -17.98 -3.95
CA VAL A 253 -6.05 -19.10 -3.31
C VAL A 253 -6.99 -20.29 -3.24
N ARG A 254 -6.59 -21.42 -3.83
CA ARG A 254 -7.25 -22.71 -3.64
C ARG A 254 -6.47 -23.51 -2.62
N TYR A 255 -7.06 -23.79 -1.47
CA TYR A 255 -6.42 -24.57 -0.41
C TYR A 255 -6.52 -26.06 -0.68
N GLU A 256 -5.42 -26.77 -0.44
CA GLU A 256 -5.34 -28.24 -0.43
C GLU A 256 -5.06 -28.76 1.01
N SER A 257 -4.77 -27.85 1.94
CA SER A 257 -4.54 -28.08 3.37
C SER A 257 -5.61 -27.36 4.19
N SER A 258 -6.05 -27.97 5.29
CA SER A 258 -6.91 -27.34 6.30
C SER A 258 -6.12 -26.60 7.38
N ASP A 259 -4.78 -26.67 7.35
CA ASP A 259 -3.91 -26.02 8.33
C ASP A 259 -4.03 -24.48 8.22
N PRO A 260 -4.42 -23.78 9.30
CA PRO A 260 -4.51 -22.32 9.31
C PRO A 260 -3.20 -21.61 8.94
N LEU A 261 -2.04 -22.15 9.32
CA LEU A 261 -0.74 -21.54 9.02
C LEU A 261 -0.39 -21.66 7.53
N ASP A 262 -0.75 -22.76 6.87
CA ASP A 262 -0.57 -22.91 5.42
C ASP A 262 -1.40 -21.86 4.66
N ALA A 263 -2.61 -21.59 5.14
CA ALA A 263 -3.49 -20.60 4.54
C ALA A 263 -2.95 -19.17 4.71
N VAL A 264 -2.45 -18.82 5.91
CA VAL A 264 -1.75 -17.55 6.15
C VAL A 264 -0.49 -17.44 5.28
N MET A 265 0.31 -18.52 5.15
CA MET A 265 1.47 -18.55 4.26
C MET A 265 1.14 -18.34 2.80
N ALA A 266 0.03 -18.91 2.32
CA ALA A 266 -0.43 -18.70 0.96
C ALA A 266 -0.71 -17.22 0.69
N HIS A 267 -1.40 -16.53 1.61
CA HIS A 267 -1.68 -15.09 1.44
C HIS A 267 -0.43 -14.22 1.56
N VAL A 268 0.49 -14.53 2.48
CA VAL A 268 1.79 -13.83 2.56
C VAL A 268 2.55 -13.96 1.25
N CYS A 269 2.67 -15.18 0.73
CA CYS A 269 3.37 -15.42 -0.53
C CYS A 269 2.70 -14.71 -1.70
N ALA A 270 1.36 -14.75 -1.76
CA ALA A 270 0.58 -14.14 -2.82
C ALA A 270 0.74 -12.62 -2.88
N VAL A 271 0.84 -11.94 -1.74
CA VAL A 271 0.94 -10.47 -1.73
C VAL A 271 2.36 -9.95 -1.78
N ALA A 272 3.34 -10.70 -1.24
CA ALA A 272 4.72 -10.26 -1.14
C ALA A 272 5.59 -10.68 -2.33
N PHE A 273 5.26 -11.78 -3.01
CA PHE A 273 6.11 -12.35 -4.05
C PHE A 273 5.39 -12.50 -5.39
N GLY A 274 6.18 -12.56 -6.47
CA GLY A 274 5.67 -12.81 -7.82
C GLY A 274 5.05 -14.20 -7.94
N LEU A 275 4.02 -14.32 -8.78
CA LEU A 275 3.35 -15.58 -9.12
C LEU A 275 3.52 -15.92 -10.60
N GLY A 276 3.64 -17.22 -10.86
CA GLY A 276 3.77 -17.79 -12.19
C GLY A 276 5.13 -17.47 -12.81
N ASP A 277 5.14 -16.75 -13.93
CA ASP A 277 6.37 -16.35 -14.61
C ASP A 277 7.24 -15.38 -13.80
N THR A 278 6.66 -14.73 -12.79
CA THR A 278 7.36 -13.78 -11.91
C THR A 278 7.83 -14.39 -10.59
N THR A 279 7.56 -15.69 -10.34
CA THR A 279 8.02 -16.41 -9.14
C THR A 279 9.52 -16.23 -8.91
N GLY A 280 9.91 -16.08 -7.64
CA GLY A 280 11.28 -15.80 -7.21
C GLY A 280 11.64 -14.31 -7.11
N ARG A 281 10.66 -13.40 -7.27
CA ARG A 281 10.83 -11.95 -7.10
C ARG A 281 9.98 -11.43 -5.94
N ALA A 282 10.47 -10.42 -5.23
CA ALA A 282 9.68 -9.65 -4.28
C ALA A 282 8.88 -8.54 -5.00
N ARG A 283 7.71 -8.19 -4.45
CA ARG A 283 6.78 -7.18 -4.97
C ARG A 283 6.85 -5.86 -4.20
N PHE A 284 7.98 -5.60 -3.56
CA PHE A 284 8.25 -4.38 -2.81
C PHE A 284 9.03 -3.37 -3.63
N ARG A 285 8.96 -2.11 -3.23
CA ARG A 285 9.77 -1.04 -3.83
C ARG A 285 11.12 -0.97 -3.15
N ALA A 286 12.15 -0.59 -3.91
CA ALA A 286 13.45 -0.32 -3.32
C ALA A 286 13.33 0.82 -2.29
N GLN A 287 13.81 0.57 -1.08
CA GLN A 287 13.84 1.51 0.03
C GLN A 287 15.31 1.73 0.41
N ARG A 288 15.81 2.94 0.16
CA ARG A 288 17.21 3.32 0.40
C ARG A 288 17.52 3.67 1.86
N HIS A 289 16.49 3.99 2.65
CA HIS A 289 16.68 4.50 4.00
C HIS A 289 16.40 3.41 5.04
N PRO A 290 17.39 3.07 5.90
CA PRO A 290 17.12 2.29 7.09
C PRO A 290 16.21 3.13 8.00
N VAL A 291 15.03 2.62 8.29
CA VAL A 291 14.25 3.11 9.43
C VAL A 291 14.87 2.38 10.62
N HIS A 292 15.22 3.10 11.70
CA HIS A 292 15.70 2.47 12.95
C HIS A 292 14.81 1.28 13.36
N ASP A 293 15.33 0.35 14.15
CA ASP A 293 14.81 -1.00 14.51
C ASP A 293 13.32 -1.13 14.97
N GLY A 294 12.49 -0.09 14.85
CA GLY A 294 11.04 -0.08 15.05
C GLY A 294 10.19 -0.30 13.79
N GLU A 295 8.88 -0.06 13.93
CA GLU A 295 7.95 -0.20 12.80
C GLU A 295 8.27 0.81 11.69
N PRO A 296 8.26 0.40 10.41
CA PRO A 296 8.48 1.31 9.31
C PRO A 296 7.29 2.29 9.24
N ILE A 297 7.56 3.57 9.49
CA ILE A 297 6.66 4.70 9.28
C ILE A 297 7.38 5.67 8.34
N ALA A 298 6.62 6.38 7.51
CA ALA A 298 7.19 7.44 6.68
C ALA A 298 7.78 8.58 7.52
N VAL A 299 8.79 9.26 6.99
CA VAL A 299 9.41 10.42 7.65
C VAL A 299 8.52 11.67 7.52
N ASP A 300 8.76 12.68 8.35
CA ASP A 300 8.00 13.94 8.30
C ASP A 300 8.02 14.62 6.91
N ALA A 301 9.09 14.43 6.13
CA ALA A 301 9.21 14.93 4.76
C ALA A 301 8.22 14.30 3.76
N ASP A 302 7.61 13.17 4.11
CA ASP A 302 6.57 12.48 3.33
C ASP A 302 5.15 12.84 3.78
N TRP A 303 4.99 13.59 4.88
CA TRP A 303 3.69 13.81 5.51
C TRP A 303 2.69 14.50 4.56
N ASP A 304 3.12 15.55 3.84
CA ASP A 304 2.30 16.32 2.89
C ASP A 304 2.42 15.85 1.44
N ARG A 305 3.12 14.73 1.20
CA ARG A 305 3.31 14.17 -0.14
C ARG A 305 2.25 13.11 -0.43
N PRO A 306 1.90 12.90 -1.71
CA PRO A 306 1.10 11.75 -2.10
C PRO A 306 1.73 10.44 -1.62
N TRP A 307 0.90 9.59 -1.03
CA TRP A 307 1.28 8.25 -0.63
C TRP A 307 0.38 7.24 -1.33
N PHE A 308 0.89 6.56 -2.33
CA PHE A 308 0.09 5.62 -3.14
C PHE A 308 0.23 4.19 -2.63
N SER A 309 -0.87 3.57 -2.22
CA SER A 309 -0.85 2.18 -1.77
C SER A 309 -0.82 1.18 -2.94
N ASN A 310 -1.30 1.59 -4.13
CA ASN A 310 -1.57 0.72 -5.28
C ASN A 310 -2.48 -0.46 -4.91
N LEU A 311 -3.45 -0.19 -4.02
CA LEU A 311 -4.49 -1.13 -3.59
C LEU A 311 -5.88 -0.76 -4.11
N GLY A 312 -6.06 0.41 -4.75
CA GLY A 312 -7.31 0.82 -5.36
C GLY A 312 -7.30 0.70 -6.88
N SER A 313 -8.47 0.75 -7.51
CA SER A 313 -8.62 0.70 -8.97
C SER A 313 -8.49 2.07 -9.65
N GLY A 314 -8.68 3.16 -8.89
CA GLY A 314 -8.64 4.53 -9.40
C GLY A 314 -7.22 5.10 -9.50
N SER A 315 -7.03 6.09 -10.38
CA SER A 315 -5.75 6.81 -10.52
C SER A 315 -5.32 7.56 -9.26
N GLU A 316 -6.23 7.79 -8.32
CA GLU A 316 -5.88 8.38 -7.01
C GLU A 316 -5.08 7.43 -6.14
N ASP A 317 -5.27 6.13 -6.30
CA ASP A 317 -4.64 5.11 -5.45
C ASP A 317 -3.35 4.54 -6.05
N ASN A 318 -3.05 4.92 -7.30
CA ASN A 318 -1.97 4.36 -8.08
C ASN A 318 -1.01 5.45 -8.57
N GLU A 319 0.29 5.15 -8.55
CA GLU A 319 1.27 6.05 -9.13
C GLU A 319 1.15 6.09 -10.66
N PRO A 320 1.53 7.22 -11.29
CA PRO A 320 1.72 7.27 -12.73
C PRO A 320 2.67 6.16 -13.21
N GLY A 321 2.18 5.27 -14.07
CA GLY A 321 2.94 4.10 -14.55
C GLY A 321 3.07 2.93 -13.57
N GLY A 322 2.52 3.04 -12.36
CA GLY A 322 2.52 1.97 -11.36
C GLY A 322 1.30 1.07 -11.51
N SER A 323 1.52 -0.22 -11.82
CA SER A 323 0.51 -1.24 -11.55
C SER A 323 0.64 -1.72 -10.10
N ASP A 324 -0.40 -2.37 -9.58
CA ASP A 324 -0.47 -3.16 -8.34
C ASP A 324 0.65 -4.22 -8.10
N GLY A 325 1.78 -4.12 -8.80
CA GLY A 325 2.94 -4.98 -8.67
C GLY A 325 2.75 -6.36 -9.29
N TRP A 326 1.71 -6.59 -10.09
CA TRP A 326 1.59 -7.80 -10.91
C TRP A 326 2.30 -7.69 -12.26
N GLY A 327 2.66 -6.47 -12.68
CA GLY A 327 3.42 -6.20 -13.90
C GLY A 327 2.64 -6.54 -15.18
N SER A 328 2.87 -5.76 -16.23
CA SER A 328 2.68 -6.22 -17.59
C SER A 328 3.66 -7.35 -17.84
N ASP A 329 3.18 -8.55 -18.19
CA ASP A 329 4.03 -9.53 -18.85
C ASP A 329 4.50 -8.90 -20.17
N GLY A 330 5.81 -8.72 -20.32
CA GLY A 330 6.44 -8.37 -21.60
C GLY A 330 7.66 -7.48 -21.45
N GLY A 331 8.82 -7.99 -21.86
CA GLY A 331 10.02 -7.19 -22.11
C GLY A 331 11.27 -7.78 -21.48
N ASP A 332 12.10 -8.38 -22.33
CA ASP A 332 13.48 -8.75 -22.07
C ASP A 332 14.33 -7.57 -21.55
N GLY A 333 15.53 -7.91 -21.07
CA GLY A 333 16.49 -6.95 -20.54
C GLY A 333 16.72 -5.73 -21.42
N GLY A 334 16.87 -4.59 -20.77
CA GLY A 334 17.51 -3.41 -21.31
C GLY A 334 18.54 -2.97 -20.28
N ASP A 335 19.80 -3.04 -20.69
CA ASP A 335 20.98 -2.71 -19.92
C ASP A 335 20.94 -1.31 -19.30
N GLY A 336 21.72 -1.16 -18.24
CA GLY A 336 22.08 0.14 -17.71
C GLY A 336 22.68 1.03 -18.78
N GLY A 337 22.27 2.29 -18.78
CA GLY A 337 22.91 3.37 -19.50
C GLY A 337 23.12 4.52 -18.53
N ASP A 338 24.26 4.48 -17.85
CA ASP A 338 24.97 5.68 -17.44
C ASP A 338 25.25 6.52 -18.68
N SER A 339 24.82 7.78 -18.66
CA SER A 339 25.39 8.92 -19.39
C SER A 339 24.88 10.15 -18.62
N GLY A 340 25.67 10.84 -17.80
CA GLY A 340 27.01 11.32 -18.15
C GLY A 340 26.83 12.57 -19.01
N GLY A 341 27.09 13.74 -18.41
CA GLY A 341 26.84 15.03 -19.03
C GLY A 341 27.65 15.28 -20.29
N SER A 342 27.23 16.30 -21.03
CA SER A 342 28.11 17.06 -21.93
C SER A 342 27.54 18.48 -22.06
N ASP A 343 28.36 19.43 -21.63
CA ASP A 343 28.32 20.82 -22.01
C ASP A 343 28.61 20.98 -23.52
N GLY A 344 28.16 22.10 -24.10
CA GLY A 344 28.95 22.80 -25.12
C GLY A 344 28.36 22.95 -26.54
N GLY A 345 28.39 24.20 -27.01
CA GLY A 345 28.35 24.61 -28.43
C GLY A 345 26.97 25.03 -28.91
N GLY A 346 26.66 26.29 -29.25
CA GLY A 346 27.48 27.28 -29.96
C GLY A 346 27.27 27.10 -31.47
N GLY A 347 26.51 28.00 -32.09
CA GLY A 347 26.25 27.96 -33.53
C GLY A 347 25.37 29.12 -34.01
N ASP A 348 26.03 30.23 -34.32
CA ASP A 348 25.48 31.37 -35.07
C ASP A 348 25.45 31.09 -36.59
N GLY A 349 24.53 31.78 -37.28
CA GLY A 349 24.56 32.05 -38.74
C GLY A 349 23.79 31.03 -39.59
N GLY A 350 23.01 31.39 -40.60
CA GLY A 350 22.73 32.67 -41.27
C GLY A 350 22.17 32.38 -42.67
N GLY A 351 21.35 33.31 -43.21
CA GLY A 351 20.92 33.39 -44.62
C GLY A 351 19.89 32.34 -45.07
N GLY A 352 18.90 32.59 -45.92
CA GLY A 352 18.61 33.70 -46.84
C GLY A 352 17.86 33.14 -48.07
N GLY A 353 16.96 33.94 -48.68
CA GLY A 353 16.27 33.68 -49.96
C GLY A 353 14.94 32.94 -49.81
N GLY A 354 13.78 33.48 -50.22
CA GLY A 354 13.38 33.86 -51.60
C GLY A 354 12.67 32.63 -52.21
N ASP A 355 11.39 32.61 -52.59
CA ASP A 355 10.42 33.63 -52.99
C ASP A 355 9.09 33.55 -52.21
#